data_AF-A0AAW4WXH1-F1
#
_entry.id   AF-A0AAW4WXH1-F1
#
_cell.length_a   1.000
_cell.length_b   1.000
_cell.length_c   1.000
_cell.angle_alpha   90.00
_cell.angle_beta   90.00
_cell.angle_gamma   90.00
#
_symmetry.space_group_name_H-M   'P 1'
#
loop_
_entity.id
_entity.type
_entity.pdbx_description
1 polymer ?
#
loop_
_entity_poly.entity_id
_entity_poly.type
_entity_poly.pdbx_seq_one_letter_code
_entity_poly.pdbx_strand_id
1 'polypeptide(L)' 'RRGMHVVDATCPLVGKVHREVLRFVREGYEIVYIGHKGHDEAVGVVGESPEHVHLIEHESDVDSLDFAPDT' A
#
# COMPACT_ATOMS: atom_id res chain seq x y z
N ARG A 1 -8.23 4.42 -21.48
CA ARG A 1 -6.91 4.99 -21.86
C ARG A 1 -7.14 6.34 -22.54
N ARG A 2 -6.39 7.40 -22.19
CA ARG A 2 -6.65 8.80 -22.62
C ARG A 2 -5.87 9.27 -23.86
N GLY A 3 -5.25 8.39 -24.63
CA GLY A 3 -4.48 8.77 -25.83
C GLY A 3 -3.19 9.57 -25.55
N MET A 4 -2.63 9.45 -24.35
CA MET A 4 -1.42 10.17 -23.93
C MET A 4 -0.20 9.24 -23.91
N HIS A 5 0.98 9.81 -24.19
CA HIS A 5 2.26 9.17 -23.92
C HIS A 5 2.60 9.34 -22.44
N VAL A 6 2.80 8.23 -21.72
CA VAL A 6 3.10 8.22 -20.29
C VAL A 6 4.54 7.76 -20.09
N VAL A 7 5.30 8.52 -19.32
CA VAL A 7 6.64 8.13 -18.85
C VAL A 7 6.55 7.97 -17.34
N ASP A 8 6.91 6.80 -16.84
CA ASP A 8 6.97 6.52 -15.41
C ASP A 8 8.35 6.89 -14.88
N ALA A 9 8.41 7.94 -14.07
CA ALA A 9 9.62 8.43 -13.43
C ALA A 9 9.69 8.04 -11.94
N THR A 10 8.86 7.08 -11.50
CA THR A 10 8.84 6.59 -10.12
C THR A 10 10.20 6.03 -9.73
N CYS A 11 10.70 6.39 -8.55
CA CYS A 11 11.94 5.86 -8.02
C CYS A 11 11.89 4.32 -8.01
N PRO A 12 12.92 3.60 -8.51
CA PRO A 12 12.91 2.13 -8.54
C PRO A 12 12.68 1.47 -7.17
N LEU A 13 13.04 2.16 -6.08
CA LEU A 13 12.81 1.70 -4.71
C LEU A 13 11.34 1.80 -4.30
N VAL A 14 10.64 2.88 -4.68
CA VAL A 14 9.19 3.00 -4.51
C VAL A 14 8.49 1.92 -5.33
N GLY A 15 8.88 1.75 -6.59
CA GLY A 15 8.35 0.68 -7.44
C GLY A 15 8.57 -0.74 -6.88
N LYS A 16 9.63 -0.96 -6.08
CA LYS A 16 9.82 -2.23 -5.36
C LYS A 16 8.74 -2.43 -4.32
N VAL A 17 8.45 -1.43 -3.50
CA VAL A 17 7.41 -1.51 -2.44
C VAL A 17 6.05 -1.90 -3.05
N HIS A 18 5.64 -1.25 -4.15
CA HIS A 18 4.41 -1.59 -4.87
C HIS A 18 4.36 -3.07 -5.30
N ARG A 19 5.47 -3.59 -5.85
CA ARG A 19 5.54 -5.00 -6.27
C ARG A 19 5.49 -5.98 -5.11
N GLU A 20 6.12 -5.67 -3.97
CA GLU A 20 6.10 -6.51 -2.78
C GLU A 20 4.70 -6.55 -2.16
N VAL A 21 4.02 -5.40 -2.07
CA VAL A 21 2.64 -5.30 -1.59
C VAL A 21 1.72 -6.18 -2.44
N LEU A 22 1.74 -6.02 -3.76
CA LEU A 22 0.94 -6.86 -4.65
C LEU A 22 1.29 -8.35 -4.57
N ARG A 23 2.55 -8.70 -4.26
CA ARG A 23 2.95 -10.10 -4.09
C ARG A 23 2.30 -10.68 -2.83
N PHE A 24 2.43 -10.02 -1.70
CA PHE A 24 1.91 -10.52 -0.43
C PHE A 24 0.38 -10.55 -0.41
N VAL A 25 -0.29 -9.55 -1.00
CA VAL A 25 -1.75 -9.58 -1.20
C VAL A 25 -2.18 -10.80 -2.01
N ARG A 26 -1.46 -11.16 -3.08
CA ARG A 26 -1.75 -12.39 -3.85
C ARG A 26 -1.50 -13.68 -3.05
N GLU A 27 -0.66 -13.63 -2.04
CA GLU A 27 -0.39 -14.74 -1.13
C GLU A 27 -1.44 -14.82 0.01
N GLY A 28 -2.39 -13.87 0.07
CA GLY A 28 -3.49 -13.83 1.04
C GLY A 28 -3.19 -13.04 2.31
N TYR A 29 -2.09 -12.27 2.35
CA TYR A 29 -1.73 -11.45 3.51
C TYR A 29 -2.46 -10.11 3.51
N GLU A 30 -2.77 -9.65 4.72
CA GLU A 30 -3.06 -8.25 5.01
C GLU A 30 -1.74 -7.47 5.20
N ILE A 31 -1.69 -6.25 4.69
CA ILE A 31 -0.50 -5.41 4.69
C ILE A 31 -0.71 -4.24 5.64
N VAL A 32 0.11 -4.16 6.67
CA VAL A 32 0.24 -2.94 7.48
C VAL A 32 1.33 -2.08 6.85
N TYR A 33 0.93 -0.94 6.30
CA TYR A 33 1.83 0.02 5.68
C TYR A 33 2.05 1.21 6.63
N ILE A 34 3.30 1.46 7.02
CA ILE A 34 3.65 2.55 7.92
C ILE A 34 4.03 3.77 7.08
N GLY A 35 3.30 4.87 7.23
CA GLY A 35 3.56 6.09 6.48
C GLY A 35 2.68 7.25 6.89
N HIS A 36 2.92 8.41 6.28
CA HIS A 36 2.13 9.61 6.56
C HIS A 36 0.89 9.68 5.68
N LYS A 37 -0.25 9.95 6.31
CA LYS A 37 -1.52 10.10 5.61
C LYS A 37 -1.47 11.25 4.61
N GLY A 38 -1.84 10.97 3.37
CA GLY A 38 -1.91 11.95 2.28
C GLY A 38 -0.58 12.20 1.57
N HIS A 39 0.53 11.54 1.95
CA HIS A 39 1.75 11.58 1.16
C HIS A 39 1.57 10.79 -0.15
N ASP A 40 2.06 11.32 -1.28
CA ASP A 40 1.84 10.72 -2.61
C ASP A 40 2.28 9.26 -2.68
N GLU A 41 3.40 8.92 -2.03
CA GLU A 41 3.88 7.53 -1.96
C GLU A 41 2.93 6.61 -1.18
N ALA A 42 2.39 7.08 -0.05
CA ALA A 42 1.44 6.32 0.76
C ALA A 42 0.12 6.11 0.02
N VAL A 43 -0.38 7.17 -0.65
CA VAL A 43 -1.57 7.08 -1.51
C VAL A 43 -1.36 6.07 -2.63
N GLY A 44 -0.18 6.08 -3.25
CA GLY A 44 0.18 5.12 -4.29
C GLY A 44 0.17 3.68 -3.80
N VAL A 45 0.83 3.39 -2.67
CA VAL A 45 0.93 2.03 -2.13
C VAL A 45 -0.42 1.49 -1.64
N VAL A 46 -1.20 2.29 -0.91
CA VAL A 46 -2.56 1.92 -0.49
C VAL A 46 -3.46 1.70 -1.71
N GLY A 47 -3.26 2.49 -2.78
CA GLY A 47 -4.01 2.37 -4.03
C GLY A 47 -3.81 1.06 -4.79
N GLU A 48 -2.75 0.28 -4.50
CA GLU A 48 -2.54 -1.03 -5.13
C GLU A 48 -3.57 -2.09 -4.70
N SER A 49 -4.03 -2.01 -3.44
CA SER A 49 -5.07 -2.88 -2.88
C SER A 49 -5.67 -2.22 -1.63
N PRO A 50 -6.60 -1.26 -1.78
CA PRO A 50 -7.19 -0.53 -0.65
C PRO A 50 -7.93 -1.42 0.36
N GLU A 51 -8.35 -2.60 -0.07
CA GLU A 51 -9.04 -3.60 0.75
C GLU A 51 -8.11 -4.44 1.63
N HIS A 52 -6.82 -4.55 1.26
CA HIS A 52 -5.83 -5.37 1.98
C HIS A 52 -4.63 -4.56 2.52
N VAL A 53 -4.56 -3.26 2.26
CA VAL A 53 -3.45 -2.38 2.70
C VAL A 53 -3.95 -1.33 3.69
N HIS A 54 -3.48 -1.43 4.93
CA HIS A 54 -3.89 -0.61 6.06
C HIS A 54 -2.79 0.38 6.41
N LEU A 55 -3.05 1.67 6.21
CA LEU A 55 -2.11 2.74 6.55
C LEU A 55 -2.18 3.02 8.05
N ILE A 56 -1.02 2.98 8.71
CA ILE A 56 -0.84 3.50 10.08
C ILE A 56 0.25 4.57 10.10
N GLU A 57 0.07 5.59 10.92
CA GLU A 57 1.01 6.71 11.08
C GLU A 57 1.53 6.81 12.53
N HIS A 58 0.70 6.44 13.49
CA HIS A 58 0.99 6.47 14.91
C HIS A 58 0.75 5.10 15.57
N GLU A 59 1.39 4.89 16.72
CA GLU A 59 1.20 3.65 17.51
C GLU A 59 -0.26 3.42 17.88
N SER A 60 -1.02 4.49 18.14
CA SER A 60 -2.45 4.43 18.45
C SER A 60 -3.32 3.88 17.31
N ASP A 61 -2.82 3.92 16.06
CA ASP A 61 -3.58 3.42 14.92
C ASP A 61 -3.61 1.89 14.89
N VAL A 62 -2.66 1.23 15.57
CA VAL A 62 -2.61 -0.24 15.68
C VAL A 62 -3.87 -0.78 16.35
N ASP A 63 -4.41 -0.06 17.33
CA ASP A 63 -5.63 -0.45 18.05
C ASP A 63 -6.87 -0.44 17.15
N SER A 64 -6.80 0.21 15.98
CA SER A 64 -7.90 0.27 15.00
C SER A 64 -7.85 -0.84 13.95
N LEU A 65 -6.78 -1.63 13.91
CA LEU A 65 -6.63 -2.74 12.98
C LEU A 65 -7.53 -3.91 13.42
N ASP A 66 -8.39 -4.35 12.51
CA ASP A 66 -9.35 -5.44 12.74
C ASP A 66 -9.15 -6.52 11.68
N PHE A 67 -8.35 -7.53 12.02
CA PHE A 67 -8.06 -8.68 11.17
C PHE A 67 -8.76 -9.92 11.70
N ALA A 68 -9.12 -10.85 10.80
CA ALA A 68 -9.65 -12.12 11.26
C ALA A 68 -8.55 -12.90 12.03
N PRO A 69 -8.91 -13.72 13.03
CA PRO A 69 -7.93 -14.40 13.89
C PRO A 69 -6.93 -15.32 13.19
N ASP A 70 -7.22 -15.72 11.94
CA ASP A 70 -6.44 -16.68 11.14
C ASP A 70 -5.85 -16.05 9.86
N THR A 71 -5.75 -14.71 9.82
CA THR A 71 -5.14 -13.95 8.73
C THR A 71 -3.63 -13.81 8.88
#